data_AF-A0A2H0U749-F1
#
_entry.id   AF-A0A2H0U749-F1
#
_cell.length_a   1.000
_cell.length_b   1.000
_cell.length_c   1.000
_cell.angle_alpha   90.00
_cell.angle_beta   90.00
_cell.angle_gamma   90.00
#
_symmetry.space_group_name_H-M   'P 1'
#
loop_
_entity.id
_entity.type
_entity.pdbx_description
1 polymer ?
#
loop_
_entity_poly.entity_id
_entity_poly.type
_entity_poly.pdbx_seq_one_letter_code
_entity_poly.pdbx_strand_id
1 'polypeptide(L)'
;MEVDGIVELAKGLPIDWVILSALAAIIALDTLRSGAGRALALSLALLIAPLGIAAISQAAYADALVERLDTPYAQAALFAVMLTVFYALLRNSTLDWGYEGGGLPAALAAGLATAAIAASVWVATPALSTLWEFSPAVQGVFGVSYGFWWLLAALLLLAYARR
;
A
#
# COMPACT_ATOMS: atom_id res chain seq x y z
N MET A 1 15.72 -2.42 -32.72
CA MET A 1 14.95 -3.26 -31.79
C MET A 1 14.77 -2.41 -30.54
N GLU A 2 13.56 -2.12 -30.06
CA GLU A 2 13.24 -2.02 -28.61
C GLU A 2 11.95 -1.27 -28.29
N VAL A 3 11.55 -0.20 -29.00
CA VAL A 3 10.32 0.53 -28.62
C VAL A 3 9.06 -0.28 -28.96
N ASP A 4 8.98 -0.86 -30.15
CA ASP A 4 7.81 -1.64 -30.57
C ASP A 4 7.61 -2.91 -29.73
N GLY A 5 8.71 -3.55 -29.30
CA GLY A 5 8.66 -4.71 -28.41
C GLY A 5 8.22 -4.36 -26.98
N ILE A 6 8.64 -3.21 -26.46
CA ILE A 6 8.16 -2.69 -25.17
C ILE A 6 6.67 -2.31 -25.26
N VAL A 7 6.24 -1.73 -26.40
CA VAL A 7 4.84 -1.38 -26.65
C VAL A 7 3.96 -2.64 -26.79
N GLU A 8 4.44 -3.70 -27.44
CA GLU A 8 3.73 -4.98 -27.48
C GLU A 8 3.67 -5.69 -26.12
N LEU A 9 4.77 -5.67 -25.35
CA LEU A 9 4.77 -6.19 -23.97
C LEU A 9 3.81 -5.41 -23.07
N ALA A 10 3.77 -4.08 -23.21
CA ALA A 10 2.87 -3.20 -22.46
C ALA A 10 1.39 -3.40 -22.86
N LYS A 11 1.10 -3.74 -24.11
CA LYS A 11 -0.27 -4.06 -24.57
C LYS A 11 -0.79 -5.39 -24.02
N GLY A 12 0.10 -6.33 -23.66
CA GLY A 12 -0.26 -7.63 -23.09
C GLY A 12 -0.31 -7.66 -21.56
N LEU A 13 0.21 -6.63 -20.88
CA LEU A 13 0.22 -6.55 -19.42
C LEU A 13 -1.13 -6.06 -18.88
N PRO A 14 -1.76 -6.78 -17.94
CA PRO A 14 -2.91 -6.26 -17.20
C PRO A 14 -2.58 -4.88 -16.61
N ILE A 15 -3.50 -3.93 -16.78
CA ILE A 15 -3.36 -2.54 -16.32
C ILE A 15 -2.96 -2.44 -14.84
N ASP A 16 -3.32 -3.44 -14.04
CA ASP A 16 -2.97 -3.54 -12.63
C ASP A 16 -1.45 -3.55 -12.37
N TRP A 17 -0.69 -4.28 -13.19
CA TRP A 17 0.77 -4.33 -13.06
C TRP A 17 1.41 -2.99 -13.40
N VAL A 18 0.81 -2.25 -14.33
CA VAL A 18 1.23 -0.89 -14.67
C VAL A 18 0.96 0.05 -13.47
N ILE A 19 -0.20 -0.06 -12.82
CA ILE A 19 -0.53 0.74 -11.63
C ILE A 19 0.42 0.42 -10.46
N LEU A 20 0.67 -0.86 -10.17
CA LEU A 20 1.55 -1.27 -9.08
C LEU A 20 3.02 -0.87 -9.32
N SER A 21 3.51 -1.01 -10.55
CA SER A 21 4.87 -0.57 -10.91
C SER A 21 5.02 0.94 -10.89
N ALA A 22 4.01 1.69 -11.33
CA ALA A 22 3.98 3.15 -11.23
C ALA A 22 3.99 3.59 -9.76
N LEU A 23 3.19 2.95 -8.89
CA LEU A 23 3.19 3.22 -7.45
C LEU A 23 4.57 2.95 -6.85
N ALA A 24 5.19 1.80 -7.17
CA ALA A 24 6.52 1.45 -6.70
C ALA A 24 7.56 2.49 -7.15
N ALA A 25 7.51 2.93 -8.41
CA ALA A 25 8.42 3.93 -8.95
C ALA A 25 8.27 5.29 -8.28
N ILE A 26 7.04 5.77 -8.06
CA ILE A 26 6.77 7.04 -7.38
C ILE A 26 7.32 7.01 -5.95
N ILE A 27 7.08 5.93 -5.20
CA ILE A 27 7.57 5.79 -3.84
C ILE A 27 9.10 5.65 -3.81
N ALA A 28 9.69 4.94 -4.77
CA ALA A 28 11.15 4.86 -4.89
C ALA A 28 11.77 6.24 -5.16
N LEU A 29 11.20 7.03 -6.07
CA LEU A 29 11.66 8.39 -6.34
C LEU A 29 11.49 9.32 -5.12
N ASP A 30 10.38 9.19 -4.38
CA ASP A 30 10.18 9.94 -3.13
C ASP A 30 11.21 9.55 -2.07
N THR A 31 11.53 8.25 -1.98
CA THR A 31 12.52 7.70 -1.04
C THR A 31 13.94 8.14 -1.38
N LEU A 32 14.30 8.19 -2.67
CA LEU A 32 15.59 8.74 -3.12
C LEU A 32 15.76 10.19 -2.66
N ARG A 33 14.67 10.97 -2.69
CA ARG A 33 14.71 12.40 -2.40
C ARG A 33 14.60 12.74 -0.91
N SER A 34 13.86 11.95 -0.14
CA SER A 34 13.48 12.29 1.24
C SER A 34 13.76 11.20 2.27
N GLY A 35 14.42 10.11 1.88
CA GLY A 35 14.71 8.97 2.74
C GLY A 35 13.52 8.01 2.89
N ALA A 36 13.74 6.86 3.53
CA ALA A 36 12.74 5.79 3.64
C ALA A 36 11.61 6.09 4.65
N GLY A 37 11.74 7.14 5.47
CA GLY A 37 10.81 7.44 6.56
C GLY A 37 9.36 7.65 6.11
N ARG A 38 9.12 8.24 4.93
CA ARG A 38 7.77 8.46 4.38
C ARG A 38 7.17 7.18 3.83
N ALA A 39 7.94 6.39 3.08
CA ALA A 39 7.51 5.08 2.57
C ALA A 39 7.18 4.11 3.71
N LEU A 40 7.99 4.13 4.78
CA LEU A 40 7.74 3.36 6.02
C LEU A 40 6.45 3.80 6.70
N ALA A 41 6.26 5.10 6.92
CA ALA A 41 5.03 5.61 7.54
C ALA A 41 3.79 5.25 6.72
N LEU A 42 3.86 5.37 5.39
CA LEU A 42 2.76 4.99 4.50
C LEU A 42 2.47 3.49 4.55
N SER A 43 3.51 2.66 4.48
CA SER A 43 3.38 1.19 4.52
C SER A 43 2.77 0.72 5.84
N LEU A 44 3.23 1.26 6.96
CA LEU A 44 2.67 0.94 8.27
C LEU A 44 1.24 1.47 8.41
N ALA A 45 0.94 2.66 7.90
CA ALA A 45 -0.41 3.20 7.90
C ALA A 45 -1.37 2.33 7.07
N LEU A 46 -0.93 1.82 5.92
CA LEU A 46 -1.71 0.87 5.10
C LEU A 46 -2.04 -0.42 5.84
N LEU A 47 -1.12 -0.93 6.66
CA LEU A 47 -1.34 -2.13 7.46
C LEU A 47 -2.27 -1.89 8.65
N ILE A 48 -2.20 -0.70 9.26
CA ILE A 48 -2.95 -0.39 10.48
C ILE A 48 -4.35 0.16 10.18
N ALA A 49 -4.54 0.87 9.06
CA ALA A 49 -5.83 1.41 8.65
C ALA A 49 -6.98 0.39 8.69
N PRO A 50 -6.87 -0.83 8.10
CA PRO A 50 -7.95 -1.81 8.16
C PRO A 50 -8.22 -2.31 9.58
N LEU A 51 -7.18 -2.39 10.43
CA LEU A 51 -7.33 -2.77 11.84
C LEU A 51 -8.06 -1.67 12.63
N GLY A 52 -7.80 -0.41 12.34
CA GLY A 52 -8.50 0.73 12.94
C GLY A 52 -10.00 0.73 12.58
N ILE A 53 -10.34 0.41 11.34
CA ILE A 53 -11.75 0.26 10.91
C ILE A 53 -12.42 -0.88 11.67
N ALA A 54 -11.76 -2.03 11.78
CA ALA A 54 -12.26 -3.18 12.53
C ALA A 54 -12.41 -2.90 14.03
N ALA A 55 -11.58 -2.01 14.60
CA ALA A 55 -11.71 -1.58 15.98
C ALA A 55 -12.89 -0.60 16.17
N ILE A 56 -13.15 0.29 15.22
CA ILE A 56 -14.31 1.20 15.25
C ILE A 56 -15.61 0.40 15.25
N SER A 57 -15.75 -0.61 14.38
CA SER A 57 -16.97 -1.42 14.31
C SER A 57 -17.26 -2.22 15.59
N GLN A 58 -16.28 -2.39 16.47
CA GLN A 58 -16.43 -3.06 17.77
C GLN A 58 -16.67 -2.07 18.93
N ALA A 59 -16.60 -0.76 18.70
CA ALA A 59 -16.78 0.24 19.75
C ALA A 59 -18.28 0.47 20.04
N ALA A 60 -18.65 0.51 21.33
CA ALA A 60 -20.03 0.55 21.84
C ALA A 60 -20.90 1.76 21.42
N TYR A 61 -20.37 2.68 20.60
CA TYR A 61 -21.09 3.84 20.08
C TYR A 61 -21.01 3.96 18.54
N ALA A 62 -20.46 2.96 17.87
CA ALA A 62 -20.25 2.99 16.42
C ALA A 62 -21.44 2.48 15.62
N ASP A 63 -22.42 1.81 16.22
CA ASP A 63 -23.56 1.21 15.50
C ASP A 63 -24.31 2.22 14.61
N ALA A 64 -24.61 3.42 15.14
CA ALA A 64 -25.28 4.48 14.37
C ALA A 64 -24.40 5.07 13.23
N LEU A 65 -23.09 4.90 13.32
CA LEU A 65 -22.11 5.33 12.33
C LEU A 65 -21.93 4.24 11.26
N VAL A 66 -21.87 2.97 11.66
CA VAL A 66 -21.77 1.81 10.77
C VAL A 66 -23.01 1.70 9.88
N GLU A 67 -24.20 1.92 10.44
CA GLU A 67 -25.47 1.87 9.69
C GLU A 67 -25.55 2.94 8.59
N ARG A 68 -24.88 4.09 8.78
CA ARG A 68 -24.79 5.17 7.77
C ARG A 68 -23.66 4.99 6.77
N LEU A 69 -22.71 4.10 7.05
CA LEU A 69 -21.50 3.87 6.25
C LEU A 69 -21.55 2.55 5.47
N ASP A 70 -22.72 1.93 5.33
CA ASP A 70 -22.87 0.63 4.66
C ASP A 70 -22.72 0.67 3.12
N THR A 71 -22.46 1.86 2.56
CA THR A 71 -22.15 1.97 1.12
C THR A 71 -20.65 1.74 0.87
N PRO A 72 -20.27 1.08 -0.23
CA PRO A 72 -18.86 0.81 -0.55
C PRO A 72 -18.02 2.08 -0.64
N TYR A 73 -18.58 3.16 -1.19
CA TYR A 73 -17.93 4.47 -1.26
C TYR A 73 -17.67 5.08 0.12
N ALA A 74 -18.59 4.90 1.07
CA ALA A 74 -18.43 5.40 2.43
C ALA A 74 -17.36 4.60 3.21
N GLN A 75 -17.30 3.29 3.01
CA GLN A 75 -16.25 2.43 3.60
C GLN A 75 -14.86 2.78 3.04
N ALA A 76 -14.76 3.04 1.73
CA ALA A 76 -13.51 3.49 1.13
C ALA A 76 -13.09 4.89 1.61
N ALA A 77 -14.05 5.81 1.78
CA ALA A 77 -13.78 7.12 2.37
C ALA A 77 -13.28 6.98 3.82
N LEU A 78 -13.89 6.12 4.63
CA LEU A 78 -13.43 5.82 5.98
C LEU A 78 -12.01 5.25 5.98
N PHE A 79 -11.70 4.34 5.05
CA PHE A 79 -10.34 3.82 4.88
C PHE A 79 -9.34 4.93 4.55
N ALA A 80 -9.66 5.81 3.62
CA ALA A 80 -8.81 6.94 3.25
C ALA A 80 -8.58 7.90 4.44
N VAL A 81 -9.61 8.16 5.25
CA VAL A 81 -9.52 8.97 6.47
C VAL A 81 -8.61 8.28 7.50
N MET A 82 -8.84 7.00 7.79
CA MET A 82 -8.02 6.23 8.72
C MET A 82 -6.55 6.16 8.26
N LEU A 83 -6.32 5.88 6.98
CA LEU A 83 -5.00 5.87 6.38
C LEU A 83 -4.31 7.22 6.58
N THR A 84 -5.02 8.32 6.34
CA THR A 84 -4.48 9.68 6.50
C THR A 84 -4.14 9.98 7.97
N VAL A 85 -5.02 9.62 8.90
CA VAL A 85 -4.80 9.81 10.35
C VAL A 85 -3.60 8.99 10.82
N PHE A 86 -3.54 7.70 10.51
CA PHE A 86 -2.41 6.86 10.90
C PHE A 86 -1.12 7.29 10.22
N TYR A 87 -1.17 7.68 8.94
CA TYR A 87 -0.01 8.23 8.25
C TYR A 87 0.49 9.50 8.94
N ALA A 88 -0.38 10.44 9.30
CA ALA A 88 0.03 11.66 9.99
C ALA A 88 0.66 11.37 11.37
N LEU A 89 0.06 10.45 12.14
CA LEU A 89 0.58 10.02 13.44
C LEU A 89 1.95 9.35 13.31
N LEU A 90 2.06 8.37 12.41
CA LEU A 90 3.30 7.65 12.18
C LEU A 90 4.37 8.58 11.60
N ARG A 91 4.00 9.45 10.66
CA ARG A 91 4.95 10.39 10.04
C ARG A 91 5.59 11.28 11.09
N ASN A 92 4.82 11.75 12.07
CA ASN A 92 5.34 12.53 13.19
C ASN A 92 6.35 11.73 14.02
N SER A 93 6.10 10.43 14.25
CA SER A 93 7.02 9.53 14.98
C SER A 93 8.24 9.08 14.16
N THR A 94 8.16 9.10 12.82
CA THR A 94 9.25 8.69 11.93
C THR A 94 10.11 9.84 11.42
N LEU A 95 9.92 11.07 11.93
CA LEU A 95 10.72 12.24 11.54
C LEU A 95 12.23 12.02 11.75
N ASP A 96 12.61 11.22 12.74
CA ASP A 96 14.02 10.91 13.05
C ASP A 96 14.62 9.76 12.22
N TRP A 97 13.83 9.08 11.37
CA TRP A 97 14.22 7.80 10.77
C TRP A 97 15.01 7.91 9.46
N GLY A 98 15.80 8.97 9.30
CA GLY A 98 16.77 9.12 8.21
C GLY A 98 16.43 10.27 7.27
N TYR A 99 17.23 11.35 7.38
CA TYR A 99 17.25 12.49 6.46
C TYR A 99 18.31 12.32 5.35
N GLU A 100 19.08 11.23 5.40
CA GLU A 100 20.05 10.87 4.38
C GLU A 100 19.32 10.11 3.28
N GLY A 101 19.34 10.64 2.05
CA GLY A 101 18.70 9.99 0.91
C GLY A 101 19.15 8.54 0.79
N GLY A 102 18.21 7.61 0.84
CA GLY A 102 18.53 6.19 0.72
C GLY A 102 19.20 5.91 -0.62
N GLY A 103 20.26 5.11 -0.63
CA GLY A 103 20.88 4.67 -1.88
C GLY A 103 19.85 4.03 -2.82
N LEU A 104 20.11 4.07 -4.13
CA LEU A 104 19.21 3.51 -5.15
C LEU A 104 18.64 2.11 -4.79
N PRO A 105 19.43 1.15 -4.25
CA PRO A 105 18.90 -0.15 -3.83
C PRO A 105 17.87 -0.06 -2.69
N ALA A 106 18.09 0.82 -1.71
CA ALA A 106 17.16 1.02 -0.60
C ALA A 106 15.87 1.69 -1.05
N ALA A 107 15.95 2.65 -1.98
CA ALA A 107 14.78 3.31 -2.54
C ALA A 107 13.91 2.38 -3.38
N LEU A 108 14.53 1.56 -4.25
CA LEU A 108 13.80 0.54 -5.01
C LEU A 108 13.15 -0.48 -4.07
N ALA A 109 13.86 -0.88 -3.01
CA ALA A 109 13.29 -1.75 -1.98
C ALA A 109 12.05 -1.10 -1.34
N ALA A 110 12.16 0.13 -0.83
CA ALA A 110 11.03 0.83 -0.22
C ALA A 110 9.82 0.93 -1.15
N GLY A 111 10.04 1.25 -2.43
CA GLY A 111 9.00 1.31 -3.46
C GLY A 111 8.30 -0.03 -3.68
N LEU A 112 9.07 -1.10 -3.91
CA LEU A 112 8.52 -2.43 -4.15
C LEU A 112 7.77 -2.98 -2.94
N ALA A 113 8.31 -2.80 -1.74
CA ALA A 113 7.63 -3.23 -0.51
C ALA A 113 6.33 -2.47 -0.27
N THR A 114 6.33 -1.15 -0.46
CA THR A 114 5.12 -0.34 -0.29
C THR A 114 4.05 -0.76 -1.29
N ALA A 115 4.42 -1.02 -2.55
CA ALA A 115 3.49 -1.49 -3.57
C ALA A 115 2.95 -2.90 -3.26
N ALA A 116 3.79 -3.83 -2.79
CA ALA A 116 3.36 -5.15 -2.37
C ALA A 116 2.38 -5.09 -1.19
N ILE A 117 2.65 -4.25 -0.20
CA ILE A 117 1.74 -4.01 0.94
C ILE A 117 0.43 -3.42 0.45
N ALA A 118 0.47 -2.40 -0.41
CA ALA A 118 -0.74 -1.79 -0.97
C ALA A 118 -1.59 -2.83 -1.73
N ALA A 119 -0.97 -3.66 -2.58
CA ALA A 119 -1.65 -4.72 -3.31
C ALA A 119 -2.29 -5.75 -2.36
N SER A 120 -1.53 -6.27 -1.39
CA SER A 120 -2.03 -7.24 -0.42
C SER A 120 -3.18 -6.68 0.42
N VAL A 121 -3.07 -5.44 0.91
CA VAL A 121 -4.13 -4.79 1.70
C VAL A 121 -5.37 -4.54 0.86
N TRP A 122 -5.21 -4.10 -0.39
CA TRP A 122 -6.33 -3.84 -1.28
C TRP A 122 -7.11 -5.11 -1.61
N VAL A 123 -6.41 -6.20 -1.96
CA VAL A 123 -7.02 -7.50 -2.24
C VAL A 123 -7.70 -8.09 -1.00
N ALA A 124 -7.14 -7.84 0.19
CA ALA A 124 -7.72 -8.31 1.45
C ALA A 124 -8.92 -7.47 1.94
N THR A 125 -9.17 -6.28 1.37
CA THR A 125 -10.21 -5.35 1.85
C THR A 125 -11.40 -5.34 0.89
N PRO A 126 -12.56 -5.93 1.27
CA PRO A 126 -13.71 -6.06 0.37
C PRO A 126 -14.26 -4.72 -0.14
N ALA A 127 -14.21 -3.67 0.69
CA ALA A 127 -14.64 -2.34 0.29
C ALA A 127 -13.81 -1.80 -0.89
N LEU A 128 -12.49 -2.06 -0.91
CA LEU A 128 -11.60 -1.57 -1.95
C LEU A 128 -11.76 -2.37 -3.25
N SER A 129 -12.04 -3.68 -3.17
CA SER A 129 -12.32 -4.49 -4.36
C SER A 129 -13.58 -4.06 -5.11
N THR A 130 -14.54 -3.42 -4.44
CA THR A 130 -15.71 -2.85 -5.13
C THR A 130 -15.40 -1.59 -5.93
N LEU A 131 -14.35 -0.84 -5.57
CA LEU A 131 -13.90 0.33 -6.31
C LEU A 131 -13.03 -0.05 -7.50
N TRP A 132 -12.12 -1.00 -7.29
CA TRP A 132 -11.27 -1.55 -8.32
C TRP A 132 -10.99 -3.02 -8.04
N GLU A 133 -11.47 -3.88 -8.92
CA GLU A 133 -11.19 -5.30 -8.86
C GLU A 133 -9.91 -5.60 -9.64
N PHE A 134 -8.87 -6.05 -8.93
CA PHE A 134 -7.63 -6.50 -9.55
C PHE A 134 -7.86 -7.73 -10.43
N SER A 135 -7.12 -7.86 -11.52
CA SER A 135 -7.15 -9.04 -12.39
C SER A 135 -6.85 -10.34 -11.63
N PRO A 136 -7.34 -11.50 -12.13
CA PRO A 136 -7.10 -12.80 -11.49
C PRO A 136 -5.61 -13.13 -11.29
N ALA A 137 -4.72 -12.59 -12.13
CA ALA A 137 -3.28 -12.77 -11.99
C ALA A 137 -2.75 -12.08 -10.71
N VAL A 138 -3.14 -10.84 -10.46
CA VAL A 138 -2.72 -10.08 -9.27
C VAL A 138 -3.38 -10.66 -8.02
N GLN A 139 -4.66 -11.04 -8.10
CA GLN A 139 -5.34 -11.73 -7.01
C GLN A 139 -4.69 -13.08 -6.68
N GLY A 140 -4.21 -13.83 -7.68
CA GLY A 140 -3.49 -15.09 -7.47
C GLY A 140 -2.15 -14.91 -6.74
N VAL A 141 -1.45 -13.80 -7.00
CA VAL A 141 -0.15 -13.50 -6.37
C VAL A 141 -0.32 -12.93 -4.96
N PHE A 142 -1.19 -11.93 -4.79
CA PHE A 142 -1.36 -11.19 -3.53
C PHE A 142 -2.56 -11.63 -2.70
N GLY A 143 -3.28 -12.67 -3.14
CA GLY A 143 -4.46 -13.20 -2.47
C GLY A 143 -4.17 -13.84 -1.13
N VAL A 144 -5.24 -14.24 -0.44
CA VAL A 144 -5.23 -14.69 0.96
C VAL A 144 -4.21 -15.81 1.23
N SER A 145 -4.02 -16.73 0.27
CA SER A 145 -3.10 -17.86 0.40
C SER A 145 -1.63 -17.45 0.56
N TYR A 146 -1.21 -16.34 -0.05
CA TYR A 146 0.19 -15.88 -0.05
C TYR A 146 0.37 -14.50 0.56
N GLY A 147 -0.71 -13.79 0.88
CA GLY A 147 -0.69 -12.43 1.42
C GLY A 147 0.21 -12.29 2.65
N PHE A 148 0.16 -13.25 3.59
CA PHE A 148 1.03 -13.24 4.77
C PHE A 148 2.52 -13.22 4.39
N TRP A 149 2.95 -14.05 3.44
CA TRP A 149 4.34 -14.14 3.01
C TRP A 149 4.80 -12.88 2.28
N TRP A 150 3.93 -12.27 1.48
CA TRP A 150 4.20 -11.00 0.83
C TRP A 150 4.35 -9.86 1.83
N LEU A 151 3.47 -9.79 2.82
CA LEU A 151 3.57 -8.81 3.90
C LEU A 151 4.86 -8.99 4.70
N LEU A 152 5.21 -10.23 5.04
CA LEU A 152 6.46 -10.53 5.74
C LEU A 152 7.69 -10.11 4.91
N ALA A 153 7.73 -10.49 3.63
CA ALA A 153 8.81 -10.12 2.73
C ALA A 153 8.92 -8.60 2.57
N ALA A 154 7.78 -7.91 2.40
CA ALA A 154 7.73 -6.47 2.27
C ALA A 154 8.23 -5.76 3.54
N LEU A 155 7.87 -6.25 4.73
CA LEU A 155 8.35 -5.72 6.00
C LEU A 155 9.86 -5.90 6.17
N LEU A 156 10.41 -7.07 5.80
CA LEU A 156 11.85 -7.31 5.80
C LEU A 156 12.58 -6.37 4.83
N LEU A 157 12.00 -6.15 3.67
CA LEU A 157 12.56 -5.32 2.61
C LEU A 157 12.50 -3.82 2.99
N LEU A 158 11.45 -3.39 3.69
CA LEU A 158 11.37 -2.07 4.33
C LEU A 158 12.39 -1.91 5.46
N ALA A 159 12.61 -2.95 6.27
CA ALA A 159 13.62 -2.92 7.32
C ALA A 159 15.05 -2.81 6.74
N TYR A 160 15.31 -3.43 5.58
CA TYR A 160 16.53 -3.22 4.82
C TYR A 160 16.63 -1.79 4.27
N ALA A 161 15.56 -1.28 3.65
CA ALA A 161 15.52 0.07 3.08
C ALA A 161 15.71 1.19 4.12
N ARG A 162 15.47 0.90 5.40
CA ARG A 162 15.71 1.80 6.52
C ARG A 162 17.19 1.93 6.90
N ARG A 163 18.01 0.91 6.62
CA ARG A 163 19.43 0.90 6.98
C ARG A 163 20.24 1.80 6.06
#